data_AF-A0A962UXM4-F1
#
_entry.id   AF-A0A962UXM4-F1
#
_cell.length_a   1.000
_cell.length_b   1.000
_cell.length_c   1.000
_cell.angle_alpha   90.00
_cell.angle_beta   90.00
_cell.angle_gamma   90.00
#
_symmetry.space_group_name_H-M   'P 1'
#
loop_
_entity.id
_entity.type
_entity.pdbx_description
1 polymer ?
#
loop_
_entity_poly.entity_id
_entity_poly.type
_entity_poly.pdbx_seq_one_letter_code
_entity_poly.pdbx_strand_id
1 'polypeptide(L)'
;MTRTQLFLLPDEHPINQQTLPAYKGLALADTLSASLCFYDSFDWRLYRAGLCLQEWRVSTGPVPFTETRLINNNGQLRQRTPQTLAECPPDSTLAQLLEPLLSPRVALLQAEFTAEQQRYDLRNSDGKLLARCTLTRYTATANDATMTLLAIDSLRGYEKAAGRLLAALQTDAPLLPCKDPIAVFFQLADIQPDQYSAKPRFKLAPESMAQDALRQVFAWLLTVMTANEPGLRKNLDSEFLHDFRIAIRRTRSMLSAFKHLFPVAATQHFRDEFAWLGQASGPLRDLDVYLLQMPQFQKELPDTLADKLEPLSDYLQSQQKREHRRLVKVLDSARYRKLLAGWRDFLTQQTDSATAPDLPTPSLREAAGERIWRVYRKARKQGLAITPD
;
A
#
# COMPACT_ATOMS: atom_id res chain seq x y z
N MET A 1 18.68 -11.95 -24.99
CA MET A 1 18.02 -10.85 -24.28
C MET A 1 19.00 -9.72 -24.15
N THR A 2 18.58 -8.49 -24.40
CA THR A 2 19.36 -7.28 -24.11
C THR A 2 19.62 -7.25 -22.60
N ARG A 3 20.88 -7.09 -22.19
CA ARG A 3 21.23 -7.00 -20.76
C ARG A 3 21.43 -5.53 -20.41
N THR A 4 20.52 -4.97 -19.65
CA THR A 4 20.58 -3.60 -19.14
C THR A 4 21.34 -3.58 -17.82
N GLN A 5 22.28 -2.65 -17.67
CA GLN A 5 22.94 -2.34 -16.42
C GLN A 5 22.50 -0.96 -15.97
N LEU A 6 22.07 -0.82 -14.71
CA LEU A 6 21.58 0.43 -14.13
C LEU A 6 22.59 0.98 -13.14
N PHE A 7 22.83 2.29 -13.18
CA PHE A 7 23.71 3.00 -12.26
C PHE A 7 23.01 4.26 -11.75
N LEU A 8 23.16 4.53 -10.45
CA LEU A 8 22.69 5.76 -9.83
C LEU A 8 23.77 6.82 -9.94
N LEU A 9 23.41 8.00 -10.43
CA LEU A 9 24.30 9.15 -10.53
C LEU A 9 23.85 10.23 -9.52
N PRO A 10 24.73 10.69 -8.61
CA PRO A 10 24.44 11.86 -7.77
C PRO A 10 24.29 13.13 -8.61
N ASP A 11 23.65 14.17 -8.06
CA ASP A 11 23.31 15.39 -8.83
C ASP A 11 24.52 16.13 -9.41
N GLU A 12 25.69 16.06 -8.75
CA GLU A 12 26.95 16.65 -9.21
C GLU A 12 27.87 15.66 -9.94
N HIS A 13 27.31 14.57 -10.47
CA HIS A 13 28.13 13.57 -11.13
C HIS A 13 28.78 14.11 -12.44
N PRO A 14 30.07 13.82 -12.70
CA PRO A 14 30.76 14.31 -13.90
C PRO A 14 30.13 13.82 -15.21
N ILE A 15 29.51 12.63 -15.18
CA ILE A 15 28.73 12.10 -16.31
C ILE A 15 27.31 12.66 -16.22
N ASN A 16 26.93 13.49 -17.19
CA ASN A 16 25.62 14.13 -17.29
C ASN A 16 25.27 14.41 -18.77
N GLN A 17 24.17 15.14 -18.99
CA GLN A 17 23.65 15.47 -20.32
C GLN A 17 24.65 16.22 -21.22
N GLN A 18 25.56 17.01 -20.63
CA GLN A 18 26.55 17.80 -21.37
C GLN A 18 27.83 17.02 -21.67
N THR A 19 28.20 16.06 -20.83
CA THR A 19 29.46 15.32 -20.95
C THR A 19 29.32 14.00 -21.71
N LEU A 20 28.14 13.36 -21.69
CA LEU A 20 27.86 12.14 -22.47
C LEU A 20 28.12 12.27 -23.99
N PRO A 21 27.78 13.39 -24.67
CA PRO A 21 28.11 13.59 -26.08
C PRO A 21 29.61 13.57 -26.40
N ALA A 22 30.49 13.81 -25.41
CA ALA A 22 31.94 13.84 -25.63
C ALA A 22 32.55 12.45 -25.86
N TYR A 23 31.84 11.37 -25.51
CA TYR A 23 32.32 10.00 -25.71
C TYR A 23 32.25 9.61 -27.20
N LYS A 24 33.40 9.19 -27.74
CA LYS A 24 33.55 8.87 -29.16
C LYS A 24 32.53 7.83 -29.63
N GLY A 25 31.75 8.19 -30.66
CA GLY A 25 30.76 7.32 -31.31
C GLY A 25 29.40 7.31 -30.61
N LEU A 26 29.24 8.02 -29.50
CA LEU A 26 27.97 8.23 -28.83
C LEU A 26 27.26 9.45 -29.46
N ALA A 27 26.02 9.28 -29.91
CA ALA A 27 25.22 10.39 -30.44
C ALA A 27 23.83 10.40 -29.80
N LEU A 28 23.32 11.60 -29.51
CA LEU A 28 21.95 11.77 -29.03
C LEU A 28 20.98 11.26 -30.10
N ALA A 29 20.15 10.29 -29.72
CA ALA A 29 19.20 9.63 -30.60
C ALA A 29 17.79 10.19 -30.42
N ASP A 30 17.33 10.33 -29.17
CA ASP A 30 16.07 10.99 -28.82
C ASP A 30 16.07 11.52 -27.39
N THR A 31 15.13 12.42 -27.13
CA THR A 31 14.79 12.93 -25.80
C THR A 31 13.29 12.67 -25.59
N LEU A 32 12.91 12.31 -24.38
CA LEU A 32 11.51 12.17 -24.00
C LEU A 32 11.25 12.74 -22.60
N SER A 33 10.03 13.24 -22.39
CA SER A 33 9.50 13.57 -21.06
C SER A 33 8.27 12.72 -20.78
N ALA A 34 8.16 12.21 -19.55
CA ALA A 34 7.07 11.35 -19.15
C ALA A 34 6.62 11.62 -17.71
N SER A 35 5.37 11.27 -17.40
CA SER A 35 4.95 10.96 -16.04
C SER A 35 5.08 9.45 -15.80
N LEU A 36 5.60 9.08 -14.63
CA LEU A 36 5.78 7.73 -14.16
C LEU A 36 5.00 7.52 -12.86
N CYS A 37 3.97 6.69 -12.92
CA CYS A 37 3.13 6.35 -11.78
C CYS A 37 3.43 4.93 -11.30
N PHE A 38 3.52 4.74 -9.98
CA PHE A 38 3.68 3.44 -9.33
C PHE A 38 2.37 3.04 -8.65
N TYR A 39 1.95 1.80 -8.86
CA TYR A 39 0.71 1.27 -8.29
C TYR A 39 0.96 0.01 -7.45
N ASP A 40 0.24 -0.10 -6.33
CA ASP A 40 0.19 -1.30 -5.49
C ASP A 40 -1.10 -1.28 -4.65
N SER A 41 -1.48 -2.41 -4.06
CA SER A 41 -2.52 -2.42 -3.04
C SER A 41 -2.09 -1.65 -1.79
N PHE A 42 -3.06 -1.21 -1.01
CA PHE A 42 -2.79 -0.48 0.25
C PHE A 42 -1.93 -1.28 1.25
N ASP A 43 -1.98 -2.62 1.17
CA ASP A 43 -1.20 -3.57 1.98
C ASP A 43 0.05 -4.11 1.26
N TRP A 44 0.48 -3.46 0.17
CA TRP A 44 1.75 -3.68 -0.54
C TRP A 44 1.95 -5.10 -1.07
N ARG A 45 0.90 -5.67 -1.71
CA ARG A 45 0.93 -7.07 -2.17
C ARG A 45 1.90 -7.28 -3.32
N LEU A 46 1.99 -6.36 -4.28
CA LEU A 46 2.92 -6.50 -5.41
C LEU A 46 4.37 -6.37 -4.93
N TYR A 47 4.65 -5.36 -4.10
CA TYR A 47 5.97 -5.16 -3.53
C TYR A 47 6.46 -6.38 -2.75
N ARG A 48 5.60 -6.98 -1.91
CA ARG A 48 5.92 -8.23 -1.18
C ARG A 48 6.17 -9.42 -2.12
N ALA A 49 5.55 -9.44 -3.30
CA ALA A 49 5.79 -10.44 -4.34
C ALA A 49 7.08 -10.15 -5.16
N GLY A 50 7.82 -9.08 -4.84
CA GLY A 50 9.00 -8.66 -5.60
C GLY A 50 8.66 -8.09 -6.98
N LEU A 51 7.45 -7.52 -7.10
CA LEU A 51 6.90 -6.95 -8.32
C LEU A 51 6.54 -5.48 -8.12
N CYS A 52 6.50 -4.75 -9.22
CA CYS A 52 6.12 -3.35 -9.25
C CYS A 52 5.31 -3.07 -10.51
N LEU A 53 4.15 -2.43 -10.35
CA LEU A 53 3.29 -2.02 -11.44
C LEU A 53 3.52 -0.54 -11.71
N GLN A 54 3.93 -0.24 -12.93
CA GLN A 54 4.24 1.11 -13.39
C GLN A 54 3.36 1.50 -14.56
N GLU A 55 2.97 2.77 -14.62
CA GLU A 55 2.37 3.37 -15.80
C GLU A 55 3.26 4.52 -16.27
N TRP A 56 3.65 4.47 -17.53
CA TRP A 56 4.42 5.51 -18.20
C TRP A 56 3.49 6.28 -19.12
N ARG A 57 3.44 7.61 -18.97
CA ARG A 57 2.72 8.53 -19.85
C ARG A 57 3.71 9.49 -20.49
N VAL A 58 4.13 9.20 -21.70
CA VAL A 58 5.11 10.00 -22.44
C VAL A 58 4.39 11.15 -23.14
N SER A 59 4.69 12.38 -22.74
CA SER A 59 4.08 13.60 -23.26
C SER A 59 4.88 14.22 -24.40
N THR A 60 6.21 14.10 -24.35
CA THR A 60 7.12 14.59 -25.39
C THR A 60 8.08 13.48 -25.80
N GLY A 61 8.36 13.37 -27.09
CA GLY A 61 9.20 12.33 -27.67
C GLY A 61 8.92 12.15 -29.15
N PRO A 62 9.54 11.16 -29.82
CA PRO A 62 9.29 10.90 -31.24
C PRO A 62 7.81 10.59 -31.53
N VAL A 63 7.16 9.88 -30.60
CA VAL A 63 5.72 9.58 -30.61
C VAL A 63 5.24 9.54 -29.15
N PRO A 64 4.22 10.32 -28.75
CA PRO A 64 3.59 10.19 -27.44
C PRO A 64 2.95 8.81 -27.29
N PHE A 65 3.12 8.18 -26.13
CA PHE A 65 2.50 6.89 -25.84
C PHE A 65 2.22 6.74 -24.36
N THR A 66 1.30 5.84 -24.05
CA THR A 66 1.07 5.35 -22.69
C THR A 66 1.32 3.86 -22.65
N GLU A 67 1.94 3.38 -21.59
CA GLU A 67 2.06 1.95 -21.36
C GLU A 67 2.05 1.61 -19.87
N THR A 68 1.45 0.46 -19.57
CA THR A 68 1.49 -0.14 -18.24
C THR A 68 2.46 -1.30 -18.26
N ARG A 69 3.37 -1.34 -17.29
CA ARG A 69 4.46 -2.31 -17.18
C ARG A 69 4.39 -2.99 -15.81
N LEU A 70 4.44 -4.31 -15.82
CA LEU A 70 4.75 -5.10 -14.62
C LEU A 70 6.23 -5.46 -14.69
N ILE A 71 6.99 -5.03 -13.69
CA ILE A 71 8.43 -5.31 -13.56
C ILE A 71 8.69 -6.01 -12.23
N ASN A 72 9.87 -6.63 -12.09
CA ASN A 72 10.36 -7.07 -10.78
C ASN A 72 11.23 -5.98 -10.12
N ASN A 73 11.66 -6.22 -8.87
CA ASN A 73 12.46 -5.23 -8.12
C ASN A 73 13.78 -4.84 -8.79
N ASN A 74 14.37 -5.71 -9.62
CA ASN A 74 15.60 -5.39 -10.34
C ASN A 74 15.38 -4.60 -11.65
N GLY A 75 14.14 -4.19 -11.93
CA GLY A 75 13.78 -3.41 -13.10
C GLY A 75 13.56 -4.22 -14.38
N GLN A 76 13.59 -5.56 -14.32
CA GLN A 76 13.31 -6.40 -15.49
C GLN A 76 11.81 -6.46 -15.78
N LEU A 77 11.48 -6.26 -17.05
CA LEU A 77 10.12 -6.36 -17.56
C LEU A 77 9.59 -7.79 -17.48
N ARG A 78 8.42 -7.96 -16.85
CA ARG A 78 7.62 -9.19 -16.85
C ARG A 78 6.53 -9.15 -17.91
N GLN A 79 5.79 -8.05 -17.96
CA GLN A 79 4.68 -7.86 -18.90
C GLN A 79 4.50 -6.37 -19.20
N ARG A 80 4.03 -6.04 -20.41
CA ARG A 80 3.62 -4.67 -20.77
C ARG A 80 2.37 -4.65 -21.63
N THR A 81 1.68 -3.52 -21.63
CA THR A 81 0.54 -3.23 -22.51
C THR A 81 0.55 -1.74 -22.90
N PRO A 82 0.21 -1.37 -24.15
CA PRO A 82 0.24 0.01 -24.64
C PRO A 82 -1.00 0.84 -24.21
N GLN A 83 -1.50 0.59 -23.00
CA GLN A 83 -2.72 1.18 -22.45
C GLN A 83 -2.48 1.61 -21.00
N THR A 84 -3.30 2.52 -20.49
CA THR A 84 -3.34 2.81 -19.05
C THR A 84 -3.83 1.59 -18.27
N LEU A 85 -3.54 1.55 -16.98
CA LEU A 85 -4.03 0.50 -16.08
C LEU A 85 -5.56 0.45 -16.07
N ALA A 86 -6.21 1.62 -16.16
CA ALA A 86 -7.68 1.73 -16.18
C ALA A 86 -8.32 1.21 -17.47
N GLU A 87 -7.59 1.27 -18.59
CA GLU A 87 -8.06 0.79 -19.91
C GLU A 87 -7.72 -0.68 -20.17
N CYS A 88 -6.93 -1.31 -19.30
CA CYS A 88 -6.52 -2.70 -19.47
C CYS A 88 -7.75 -3.63 -19.45
N PRO A 89 -7.97 -4.43 -20.51
CA PRO A 89 -9.07 -5.39 -20.51
C PRO A 89 -8.94 -6.40 -19.36
N PRO A 90 -10.05 -6.81 -18.71
CA PRO A 90 -10.03 -7.80 -17.63
C PRO A 90 -9.43 -9.14 -18.05
N ASP A 91 -9.57 -9.51 -19.32
CA ASP A 91 -9.05 -10.78 -19.85
C ASP A 91 -7.61 -10.68 -20.38
N SER A 92 -6.97 -9.51 -20.25
CA SER A 92 -5.59 -9.30 -20.69
C SER A 92 -4.60 -10.15 -19.90
N THR A 93 -3.46 -10.50 -20.52
CA THR A 93 -2.38 -11.22 -19.82
C THR A 93 -1.90 -10.47 -18.58
N LEU A 94 -1.91 -9.13 -18.60
CA LEU A 94 -1.55 -8.33 -17.42
C LEU A 94 -2.58 -8.52 -16.30
N ALA A 95 -3.87 -8.42 -16.60
CA ALA A 95 -4.93 -8.64 -15.62
C ALA A 95 -4.90 -10.05 -15.02
N GLN A 96 -4.69 -11.09 -15.84
CA GLN A 96 -4.54 -12.48 -15.38
C GLN A 96 -3.34 -12.69 -14.43
N LEU A 97 -2.24 -11.95 -14.64
CA LEU A 97 -1.08 -11.97 -13.74
C LEU A 97 -1.33 -11.20 -12.44
N LEU A 98 -2.08 -10.11 -12.50
CA LEU A 98 -2.37 -9.25 -11.35
C LEU A 98 -3.48 -9.84 -10.45
N GLU A 99 -4.48 -10.50 -11.02
CA GLU A 99 -5.63 -11.06 -10.30
C GLU A 99 -5.23 -11.91 -9.08
N PRO A 100 -4.38 -12.95 -9.17
CA PRO A 100 -4.01 -13.76 -8.01
C PRO A 100 -3.16 -13.01 -6.97
N LEU A 101 -2.56 -11.88 -7.34
CA LEU A 101 -1.70 -11.09 -6.47
C LEU A 101 -2.46 -9.98 -5.74
N LEU A 102 -3.38 -9.33 -6.45
CA LEU A 102 -4.13 -8.19 -5.93
C LEU A 102 -5.47 -8.62 -5.36
N SER A 103 -6.23 -9.47 -6.04
CA SER A 103 -7.63 -9.75 -5.70
C SER A 103 -7.83 -10.14 -4.22
N PRO A 104 -8.80 -9.53 -3.52
CA PRO A 104 -9.81 -8.58 -4.00
C PRO A 104 -9.37 -7.09 -3.87
N ARG A 105 -8.07 -6.81 -3.80
CA ARG A 105 -7.55 -5.44 -3.62
C ARG A 105 -7.47 -4.67 -4.91
N VAL A 106 -7.64 -3.36 -4.77
CA VAL A 106 -7.48 -2.38 -5.84
C VAL A 106 -6.02 -1.94 -5.92
N ALA A 107 -5.50 -1.76 -7.14
CA ALA A 107 -4.22 -1.12 -7.38
C ALA A 107 -4.34 0.41 -7.19
N LEU A 108 -3.75 0.94 -6.14
CA LEU A 108 -3.79 2.36 -5.80
C LEU A 108 -2.48 3.04 -6.21
N LEU A 109 -2.57 4.30 -6.62
CA LEU A 109 -1.40 5.14 -6.87
C LEU A 109 -0.60 5.31 -5.56
N GLN A 110 0.64 4.85 -5.57
CA GLN A 110 1.57 4.93 -4.42
C GLN A 110 2.55 6.08 -4.58
N ALA A 111 3.05 6.31 -5.79
CA ALA A 111 4.03 7.34 -6.07
C ALA A 111 3.90 7.86 -7.50
N GLU A 112 4.21 9.14 -7.71
CA GLU A 112 4.27 9.77 -9.01
C GLU A 112 5.60 10.52 -9.16
N PHE A 113 6.18 10.42 -10.36
CA PHE A 113 7.42 11.06 -10.74
C PHE A 113 7.27 11.69 -12.12
N THR A 114 7.96 12.79 -12.36
CA THR A 114 8.29 13.22 -13.71
C THR A 114 9.62 12.59 -14.13
N ALA A 115 9.75 12.26 -15.41
CA ALA A 115 10.95 11.66 -15.97
C ALA A 115 11.39 12.45 -17.21
N GLU A 116 12.63 12.91 -17.20
CA GLU A 116 13.31 13.53 -18.34
C GLU A 116 14.42 12.61 -18.81
N GLN A 117 14.23 11.99 -19.98
CA GLN A 117 15.12 10.98 -20.50
C GLN A 117 15.81 11.45 -21.79
N GLN A 118 17.11 11.19 -21.88
CA GLN A 118 17.92 11.34 -23.08
C GLN A 118 18.55 10.00 -23.44
N ARG A 119 18.38 9.58 -24.69
CA ARG A 119 18.92 8.33 -25.21
C ARG A 119 20.04 8.61 -26.17
N TYR A 120 21.15 7.92 -25.97
CA TYR A 120 22.33 7.99 -26.78
C TYR A 120 22.61 6.62 -27.41
N ASP A 121 22.86 6.62 -28.71
CA ASP A 121 23.19 5.42 -29.48
C ASP A 121 24.70 5.40 -29.75
N LEU A 122 25.39 4.34 -29.34
CA LEU A 122 26.80 4.10 -29.70
C LEU A 122 26.85 3.38 -31.04
N ARG A 123 27.44 4.00 -32.06
CA ARG A 123 27.53 3.41 -33.42
C ARG A 123 28.98 3.19 -33.86
N ASN A 124 29.21 2.19 -34.72
CA ASN A 124 30.49 2.01 -35.38
C ASN A 124 30.64 2.94 -36.61
N SER A 125 31.78 2.86 -37.30
CA SER A 125 32.05 3.58 -38.55
C SER A 125 31.03 3.32 -39.65
N ASP A 126 30.41 2.13 -39.64
CA ASP A 126 29.43 1.71 -40.65
C ASP A 126 27.99 2.06 -40.23
N GLY A 127 27.82 2.86 -39.16
CA GLY A 127 26.53 3.30 -38.64
C GLY A 127 25.75 2.23 -37.84
N LYS A 128 26.33 1.05 -37.62
CA LYS A 128 25.71 -0.05 -36.87
C LYS A 128 25.67 0.25 -35.38
N LEU A 129 24.50 0.07 -34.77
CA LEU A 129 24.28 0.25 -33.33
C LEU A 129 25.00 -0.85 -32.54
N LEU A 130 25.88 -0.44 -31.63
CA LEU A 130 26.72 -1.31 -30.80
C LEU A 130 26.21 -1.39 -29.36
N ALA A 131 25.79 -0.26 -28.79
CA ALA A 131 25.25 -0.17 -27.44
C ALA A 131 24.31 1.03 -27.37
N ARG A 132 23.48 1.06 -26.34
CA ARG A 132 22.63 2.20 -26.03
C ARG A 132 22.85 2.63 -24.60
N CYS A 133 22.89 3.94 -24.41
CA CYS A 133 23.05 4.60 -23.14
C CYS A 133 21.83 5.49 -22.93
N THR A 134 21.12 5.32 -21.82
CA THR A 134 19.92 6.10 -21.52
C THR A 134 20.14 6.79 -20.19
N LEU A 135 20.11 8.13 -20.19
CA LEU A 135 20.18 8.94 -18.98
C LEU A 135 18.76 9.42 -18.67
N THR A 136 18.24 9.10 -17.49
CA THR A 136 16.92 9.57 -17.06
C THR A 136 17.02 10.27 -15.73
N ARG A 137 16.64 11.55 -15.71
CA ARG A 137 16.41 12.29 -14.47
C ARG A 137 14.96 12.08 -14.05
N TYR A 138 14.76 11.66 -12.81
CA TYR A 138 13.44 11.55 -12.20
C TYR A 138 13.30 12.60 -11.12
N THR A 139 12.11 13.20 -11.03
CA THR A 139 11.74 14.12 -9.94
C THR A 139 10.48 13.60 -9.29
N ALA A 140 10.53 13.39 -7.97
CA ALA A 140 9.38 12.93 -7.20
C ALA A 140 8.37 14.07 -7.04
N THR A 141 7.10 13.84 -7.41
CA THR A 141 6.06 14.86 -7.32
C THR A 141 5.69 15.21 -5.87
N ALA A 142 6.00 14.33 -4.92
CA ALA A 142 5.64 14.51 -3.51
C ALA A 142 6.52 15.52 -2.75
N ASN A 143 7.81 15.60 -3.11
CA ASN A 143 8.82 16.35 -2.36
C ASN A 143 9.89 17.04 -3.25
N ASP A 144 9.70 17.03 -4.57
CA ASP A 144 10.63 17.57 -5.58
C ASP A 144 12.05 16.98 -5.54
N ALA A 145 12.27 15.89 -4.81
CA ALA A 145 13.56 15.24 -4.74
C ALA A 145 13.92 14.61 -6.10
N THR A 146 15.19 14.71 -6.48
CA THR A 146 15.67 14.26 -7.79
C THR A 146 16.60 13.06 -7.69
N MET A 147 16.57 12.20 -8.69
CA MET A 147 17.62 11.21 -8.94
C MET A 147 17.94 11.14 -10.42
N THR A 148 19.16 10.70 -10.75
CA THR A 148 19.53 10.41 -12.14
C THR A 148 19.95 8.94 -12.27
N LEU A 149 19.30 8.21 -13.17
CA LEU A 149 19.67 6.84 -13.53
C LEU A 149 20.33 6.79 -14.91
N LEU A 150 21.45 6.08 -14.97
CA LEU A 150 22.15 5.73 -16.20
C LEU A 150 21.91 4.25 -16.51
N ALA A 151 21.29 3.98 -17.65
CA ALA A 151 21.09 2.62 -18.16
C ALA A 151 21.99 2.36 -19.37
N ILE A 152 22.73 1.25 -19.34
CA ILE A 152 23.56 0.79 -20.46
C ILE A 152 23.01 -0.55 -20.98
N ASP A 153 22.51 -0.54 -22.21
CA ASP A 153 21.95 -1.70 -22.88
C ASP A 153 22.99 -2.40 -23.77
N SER A 154 23.26 -3.66 -23.46
CA SER A 154 24.07 -4.53 -24.32
C SER A 154 23.22 -5.14 -25.43
N LEU A 155 23.56 -4.85 -26.70
CA LEU A 155 22.95 -5.51 -27.84
C LEU A 155 23.58 -6.90 -28.06
N ARG A 156 22.76 -7.83 -28.56
CA ARG A 156 23.18 -9.22 -28.80
C ARG A 156 24.36 -9.27 -29.79
N GLY A 157 25.46 -9.89 -29.37
CA GLY A 157 26.69 -9.97 -30.17
C GLY A 157 27.61 -8.75 -30.07
N TYR A 158 27.23 -7.73 -29.30
CA TYR A 158 27.98 -6.49 -29.08
C TYR A 158 28.28 -6.22 -27.59
N GLU A 159 28.26 -7.27 -26.76
CA GLU A 159 28.47 -7.18 -25.31
C GLU A 159 29.84 -6.55 -24.98
N LYS A 160 30.88 -6.84 -25.79
CA LYS A 160 32.21 -6.21 -25.65
C LYS A 160 32.19 -4.70 -25.94
N ALA A 161 31.29 -4.21 -26.78
CA ALA A 161 31.19 -2.78 -27.05
C ALA A 161 30.53 -2.04 -25.87
N ALA A 162 29.45 -2.59 -25.32
CA ALA A 162 28.83 -2.07 -24.09
C ALA A 162 29.81 -2.10 -22.90
N GLY A 163 30.60 -3.16 -22.76
CA GLY A 163 31.65 -3.25 -21.73
C GLY A 163 32.75 -2.19 -21.88
N ARG A 164 33.16 -1.88 -23.11
CA ARG A 164 34.13 -0.79 -23.38
C ARG A 164 33.56 0.59 -23.06
N LEU A 165 32.30 0.84 -23.39
CA LEU A 165 31.62 2.08 -23.02
C LEU A 165 31.54 2.22 -21.50
N LEU A 166 31.15 1.16 -20.79
CA LEU A 166 31.11 1.15 -19.34
C LEU A 166 32.49 1.43 -18.74
N ALA A 167 33.55 0.78 -19.23
CA ALA A 167 34.91 1.01 -18.75
C ALA A 167 35.38 2.46 -18.99
N ALA A 168 35.02 3.05 -20.13
CA ALA A 168 35.33 4.45 -20.42
C ALA A 168 34.63 5.39 -19.42
N LEU A 169 33.33 5.19 -19.19
CA LEU A 169 32.56 5.97 -18.22
C LEU A 169 33.12 5.83 -16.80
N GLN A 170 33.51 4.61 -16.40
CA GLN A 170 34.11 4.34 -15.09
C GLN A 170 35.51 4.93 -14.90
N THR A 171 36.21 5.23 -16.00
CA THR A 171 37.53 5.87 -15.95
C THR A 171 37.39 7.34 -15.55
N ASP A 172 36.34 8.01 -16.01
CA ASP A 172 36.09 9.43 -15.73
C ASP A 172 35.41 9.65 -14.38
N ALA A 173 34.51 8.75 -13.96
CA ALA A 173 33.84 8.83 -12.66
C ALA A 173 33.34 7.47 -12.14
N PRO A 174 33.33 7.24 -10.82
CA PRO A 174 32.82 6.01 -10.24
C PRO A 174 31.30 5.89 -10.43
N LEU A 175 30.86 4.81 -11.07
CA LEU A 175 29.44 4.49 -11.25
C LEU A 175 28.94 3.56 -10.14
N LEU A 176 27.88 3.96 -9.43
CA LEU A 176 27.24 3.17 -8.38
C LEU A 176 26.20 2.21 -8.98
N PRO A 177 26.42 0.88 -8.97
CA PRO A 177 25.46 -0.06 -9.54
C PRO A 177 24.13 -0.04 -8.77
N CYS A 178 23.03 0.15 -9.48
CA CYS A 178 21.68 0.12 -8.92
C CYS A 178 21.06 -1.26 -9.16
N LYS A 179 21.02 -2.10 -8.12
CA LYS A 179 20.46 -3.46 -8.18
C LYS A 179 18.95 -3.51 -7.95
N ASP A 180 18.43 -2.57 -7.18
CA ASP A 180 17.02 -2.44 -6.83
C ASP A 180 16.56 -0.99 -7.07
N PRO A 181 16.30 -0.61 -8.33
CA PRO A 181 15.81 0.73 -8.64
C PRO A 181 14.50 1.06 -7.92
N ILE A 182 13.66 0.07 -7.62
CA ILE A 182 12.34 0.29 -7.02
C ILE A 182 12.46 0.77 -5.58
N ALA A 183 13.36 0.17 -4.79
CA ALA A 183 13.69 0.66 -3.46
C ALA A 183 14.19 2.11 -3.48
N VAL A 184 15.01 2.47 -4.47
CA VAL A 184 15.52 3.84 -4.64
C VAL A 184 14.41 4.84 -4.96
N PHE A 185 13.44 4.46 -5.83
CA PHE A 185 12.26 5.30 -6.10
C PHE A 185 11.45 5.58 -4.85
N PHE A 186 11.12 4.55 -4.06
CA PHE A 186 10.33 4.75 -2.85
C PHE A 186 11.10 5.54 -1.79
N GLN A 187 12.40 5.30 -1.63
CA GLN A 187 13.23 6.12 -0.75
C GLN A 187 13.24 7.59 -1.17
N LEU A 188 13.36 7.88 -2.47
CA LEU A 188 13.37 9.26 -2.99
C LEU A 188 12.06 9.99 -2.67
N ALA A 189 10.93 9.29 -2.74
CA ALA A 189 9.60 9.84 -2.46
C ALA A 189 9.21 9.81 -0.96
N ASP A 190 10.15 9.49 -0.05
CA ASP A 190 9.89 9.28 1.38
C ASP A 190 8.81 8.22 1.69
N ILE A 191 8.66 7.26 0.78
CA ILE A 191 7.72 6.16 0.89
C ILE A 191 8.44 4.97 1.50
N GLN A 192 7.78 4.38 2.48
CA GLN A 192 8.24 3.17 3.15
C GLN A 192 7.20 2.07 2.89
N PRO A 193 7.45 1.20 1.90
CA PRO A 193 6.57 0.08 1.59
C PRO A 193 6.33 -0.80 2.82
N ASP A 194 5.14 -1.41 2.91
CA ASP A 194 4.79 -2.36 3.97
C ASP A 194 4.89 -1.80 5.42
N GLN A 195 4.70 -0.49 5.60
CA GLN A 195 4.56 0.09 6.94
C GLN A 195 3.21 -0.20 7.57
N TYR A 196 2.14 -0.24 6.77
CA TYR A 196 0.80 -0.48 7.28
C TYR A 196 0.62 -1.95 7.71
N SER A 197 0.12 -2.15 8.93
CA SER A 197 -0.25 -3.48 9.42
C SER A 197 -1.45 -3.40 10.35
N ALA A 198 -2.53 -4.10 9.98
CA ALA A 198 -3.68 -4.37 10.84
C ALA A 198 -3.38 -5.36 11.98
N LYS A 199 -2.15 -5.87 12.07
CA LYS A 199 -1.64 -6.66 13.20
C LYS A 199 -0.65 -5.84 14.02
N PRO A 200 -0.71 -5.90 15.36
CA PRO A 200 0.23 -5.18 16.20
C PRO A 200 1.65 -5.72 16.00
N ARG A 201 2.62 -4.83 15.78
CA ARG A 201 4.05 -5.17 15.61
C ARG A 201 4.89 -4.89 16.88
N PHE A 202 4.25 -4.66 18.03
CA PHE A 202 4.92 -4.41 19.30
C PHE A 202 4.82 -5.61 20.26
N LYS A 203 5.79 -5.72 21.17
CA LYS A 203 5.78 -6.69 22.26
C LYS A 203 5.28 -6.02 23.53
N LEU A 204 4.41 -6.70 24.26
CA LEU A 204 3.95 -6.25 25.57
C LEU A 204 4.81 -6.91 26.65
N ALA A 205 5.27 -6.12 27.63
CA ALA A 205 6.03 -6.63 28.77
C ALA A 205 5.06 -7.32 29.76
N PRO A 206 5.23 -8.61 30.10
CA PRO A 206 4.29 -9.32 30.97
C PRO A 206 4.15 -8.70 32.37
N GLU A 207 5.22 -8.10 32.87
CA GLU A 207 5.29 -7.51 34.21
C GLU A 207 4.90 -6.01 34.23
N SER A 208 4.59 -5.40 33.08
CA SER A 208 4.08 -4.01 33.08
C SER A 208 2.67 -3.97 33.66
N MET A 209 2.28 -2.81 34.21
CA MET A 209 0.91 -2.57 34.65
C MET A 209 -0.08 -2.85 33.51
N ALA A 210 -1.12 -3.64 33.77
CA ALA A 210 -2.07 -4.05 32.75
C ALA A 210 -2.76 -2.86 32.06
N GLN A 211 -3.00 -1.77 32.79
CA GLN A 211 -3.56 -0.54 32.26
C GLN A 211 -2.69 0.09 31.17
N ASP A 212 -1.38 0.18 31.40
CA ASP A 212 -0.43 0.78 30.44
C ASP A 212 -0.31 -0.07 29.18
N ALA A 213 -0.24 -1.39 29.34
CA ALA A 213 -0.24 -2.32 28.22
C ALA A 213 -1.54 -2.20 27.40
N LEU A 214 -2.70 -2.09 28.05
CA LEU A 214 -3.98 -1.91 27.35
C LEU A 214 -4.05 -0.55 26.64
N ARG A 215 -3.56 0.53 27.25
CA ARG A 215 -3.44 1.85 26.62
C ARG A 215 -2.60 1.78 25.36
N GLN A 216 -1.48 1.06 25.37
CA GLN A 216 -0.65 0.84 24.18
C GLN A 216 -1.43 0.11 23.07
N VAL A 217 -2.18 -0.95 23.40
CA VAL A 217 -3.00 -1.67 22.41
C VAL A 217 -4.11 -0.77 21.86
N PHE A 218 -4.80 -0.01 22.72
CA PHE A 218 -5.84 0.92 22.30
C PHE A 218 -5.30 2.06 21.43
N ALA A 219 -4.11 2.59 21.74
CA ALA A 219 -3.45 3.60 20.93
C ALA A 219 -3.12 3.05 19.54
N TRP A 220 -2.60 1.82 19.45
CA TRP A 220 -2.38 1.18 18.16
C TRP A 220 -3.67 0.94 17.38
N LEU A 221 -4.75 0.49 18.03
CA LEU A 221 -6.06 0.34 17.37
C LEU A 221 -6.60 1.68 16.87
N LEU A 222 -6.39 2.76 17.62
CA LEU A 222 -6.71 4.11 17.17
C LEU A 222 -5.88 4.49 15.93
N THR A 223 -4.58 4.19 15.91
CA THR A 223 -3.73 4.40 14.74
C THR A 223 -4.25 3.66 13.51
N VAL A 224 -4.67 2.39 13.68
CA VAL A 224 -5.31 1.62 12.59
C VAL A 224 -6.58 2.31 12.11
N MET A 225 -7.46 2.77 13.01
CA MET A 225 -8.67 3.51 12.61
C MET A 225 -8.32 4.77 11.80
N THR A 226 -7.42 5.60 12.31
CA THR A 226 -7.09 6.88 11.69
C THR A 226 -6.32 6.72 10.38
N ALA A 227 -5.50 5.67 10.25
CA ALA A 227 -4.77 5.38 9.01
C ALA A 227 -5.71 4.90 7.89
N ASN A 228 -6.80 4.20 8.23
CA ASN A 228 -7.77 3.71 7.24
C ASN A 228 -8.84 4.74 6.86
N GLU A 229 -9.05 5.76 7.69
CA GLU A 229 -10.10 6.76 7.47
C GLU A 229 -10.01 7.48 6.12
N PRO A 230 -8.83 7.93 5.62
CA PRO A 230 -8.74 8.60 4.32
C PRO A 230 -9.17 7.69 3.15
N GLY A 231 -8.74 6.42 3.15
CA GLY A 231 -9.11 5.45 2.12
C GLY A 231 -10.59 5.08 2.17
N LEU A 232 -11.13 4.93 3.38
CA LEU A 232 -12.57 4.74 3.62
C LEU A 232 -13.39 5.92 3.09
N ARG A 233 -13.00 7.16 3.41
CA ARG A 233 -13.71 8.37 2.96
C ARG A 233 -13.76 8.49 1.44
N LYS A 234 -12.68 8.11 0.77
CA LYS A 234 -12.56 8.10 -0.69
C LYS A 234 -13.16 6.86 -1.37
N ASN A 235 -13.62 5.88 -0.59
CA ASN A 235 -14.12 4.58 -1.08
C ASN A 235 -13.12 3.85 -1.99
N LEU A 236 -11.83 3.86 -1.64
CA LEU A 236 -10.76 3.34 -2.49
C LEU A 236 -10.72 1.80 -2.54
N ASP A 237 -10.98 1.16 -1.40
CA ASP A 237 -10.97 -0.29 -1.24
C ASP A 237 -11.84 -0.65 -0.02
N SER A 238 -12.61 -1.74 -0.12
CA SER A 238 -13.46 -2.22 0.98
C SER A 238 -12.67 -2.60 2.25
N GLU A 239 -11.36 -2.87 2.12
CA GLU A 239 -10.52 -3.25 3.24
C GLU A 239 -10.27 -2.10 4.22
N PHE A 240 -10.26 -0.85 3.74
CA PHE A 240 -10.16 0.30 4.63
C PHE A 240 -11.31 0.31 5.65
N LEU A 241 -12.54 0.02 5.19
CA LEU A 241 -13.69 -0.15 6.09
C LEU A 241 -13.54 -1.38 6.99
N HIS A 242 -13.02 -2.48 6.43
CA HIS A 242 -12.82 -3.73 7.16
C HIS A 242 -11.93 -3.53 8.39
N ASP A 243 -10.73 -2.99 8.18
CA ASP A 243 -9.74 -2.79 9.23
C ASP A 243 -10.17 -1.73 10.25
N PHE A 244 -10.80 -0.64 9.77
CA PHE A 244 -11.44 0.35 10.63
C PHE A 244 -12.45 -0.31 11.60
N ARG A 245 -13.31 -1.20 11.09
CA ARG A 245 -14.29 -1.93 11.89
C ARG A 245 -13.68 -2.98 12.80
N ILE A 246 -12.63 -3.67 12.36
CA ILE A 246 -11.86 -4.58 13.21
C ILE A 246 -11.35 -3.81 14.43
N ALA A 247 -10.78 -2.63 14.21
CA ALA A 247 -10.22 -1.82 15.27
C ALA A 247 -11.29 -1.41 16.29
N ILE A 248 -12.44 -0.90 15.84
CA ILE A 248 -13.60 -0.58 16.69
C ILE A 248 -14.05 -1.80 17.50
N ARG A 249 -14.22 -2.96 16.85
CA ARG A 249 -14.69 -4.19 17.49
C ARG A 249 -13.70 -4.68 18.55
N ARG A 250 -12.39 -4.60 18.29
CA ARG A 250 -11.34 -4.95 19.24
C ARG A 250 -11.32 -4.00 20.43
N THR A 251 -11.43 -2.69 20.19
CA THR A 251 -11.52 -1.68 21.25
C THR A 251 -12.69 -1.97 22.19
N ARG A 252 -13.89 -2.20 21.65
CA ARG A 252 -15.08 -2.56 22.45
C ARG A 252 -14.91 -3.85 23.24
N SER A 253 -14.38 -4.89 22.60
CA SER A 253 -14.16 -6.20 23.22
C SER A 253 -13.19 -6.10 24.40
N MET A 254 -12.10 -5.36 24.24
CA MET A 254 -11.09 -5.19 25.30
C MET A 254 -11.61 -4.27 26.43
N LEU A 255 -12.29 -3.16 26.10
CA LEU A 255 -12.96 -2.34 27.12
C LEU A 255 -13.94 -3.16 27.94
N SER A 256 -14.72 -4.03 27.31
CA SER A 256 -15.64 -4.94 28.03
C SER A 256 -14.89 -6.01 28.83
N ALA A 257 -13.74 -6.47 28.36
CA ALA A 257 -12.97 -7.52 29.00
C ALA A 257 -12.27 -7.06 30.27
N PHE A 258 -11.77 -5.82 30.24
CA PHE A 258 -10.91 -5.23 31.26
C PHE A 258 -11.54 -3.98 31.92
N LYS A 259 -12.88 -3.89 31.89
CA LYS A 259 -13.64 -2.74 32.41
C LYS A 259 -13.35 -2.32 33.85
N HIS A 260 -12.84 -3.25 34.67
CA HIS A 260 -12.51 -3.02 36.08
C HIS A 260 -11.15 -2.34 36.26
N LEU A 261 -10.33 -2.26 35.21
CA LEU A 261 -9.02 -1.60 35.21
C LEU A 261 -9.11 -0.10 34.88
N PHE A 262 -10.29 0.42 34.57
CA PHE A 262 -10.49 1.80 34.16
C PHE A 262 -11.70 2.40 34.88
N PRO A 263 -11.80 3.74 35.00
CA PRO A 263 -12.96 4.38 35.62
C PRO A 263 -14.28 3.94 34.96
N VAL A 264 -15.27 3.59 35.78
CA VAL A 264 -16.54 2.99 35.31
C VAL A 264 -17.27 3.92 34.35
N ALA A 265 -17.37 5.22 34.69
CA ALA A 265 -18.04 6.22 33.87
C ALA A 265 -17.37 6.39 32.50
N ALA A 266 -16.03 6.53 32.46
CA ALA A 266 -15.27 6.66 31.22
C ALA A 266 -15.40 5.39 30.37
N THR A 267 -15.26 4.22 30.98
CA THR A 267 -15.38 2.93 30.29
C THR A 267 -16.76 2.76 29.66
N GLN A 268 -17.83 3.11 30.37
CA GLN A 268 -19.18 3.01 29.84
C GLN A 268 -19.40 3.99 28.68
N HIS A 269 -18.98 5.25 28.85
CA HIS A 269 -19.05 6.27 27.80
C HIS A 269 -18.38 5.80 26.49
N PHE A 270 -17.11 5.36 26.54
CA PHE A 270 -16.41 4.94 25.32
C PHE A 270 -16.99 3.65 24.73
N ARG A 271 -17.49 2.71 25.55
CA ARG A 271 -18.17 1.52 25.03
C ARG A 271 -19.40 1.88 24.20
N ASP A 272 -20.17 2.86 24.64
CA ASP A 272 -21.38 3.31 23.95
C ASP A 272 -21.03 4.10 22.68
N GLU A 273 -20.03 4.98 22.73
CA GLU A 273 -19.57 5.73 21.56
C GLU A 273 -18.97 4.82 20.48
N PHE A 274 -18.13 3.85 20.84
CA PHE A 274 -17.63 2.87 19.86
C PHE A 274 -18.73 1.91 19.39
N ALA A 275 -19.76 1.62 20.20
CA ALA A 275 -20.92 0.85 19.75
C ALA A 275 -21.71 1.61 18.69
N TRP A 276 -21.97 2.90 18.91
CA TRP A 276 -22.59 3.79 17.92
C TRP A 276 -21.80 3.83 16.61
N LEU A 277 -20.48 4.03 16.66
CA LEU A 277 -19.63 4.05 15.46
C LEU A 277 -19.61 2.69 14.74
N GLY A 278 -19.58 1.59 15.49
CA GLY A 278 -19.65 0.24 14.95
C GLY A 278 -21.00 -0.09 14.28
N GLN A 279 -22.10 0.43 14.82
CA GLN A 279 -23.44 0.32 14.23
C GLN A 279 -23.55 1.17 12.96
N ALA A 280 -23.06 2.41 13.00
CA ALA A 280 -23.09 3.33 11.86
C ALA A 280 -22.31 2.80 10.63
N SER A 281 -21.22 2.05 10.87
CA SER A 281 -20.40 1.44 9.82
C SER A 281 -20.85 0.04 9.37
N GLY A 282 -21.87 -0.54 10.01
CA GLY A 282 -22.37 -1.89 9.73
C GLY A 282 -22.96 -2.05 8.33
N PRO A 283 -23.99 -1.26 7.97
CA PRO A 283 -24.71 -1.43 6.71
C PRO A 283 -23.81 -1.37 5.47
N LEU A 284 -22.86 -0.43 5.44
CA LEU A 284 -21.91 -0.34 4.33
C LEU A 284 -21.02 -1.58 4.22
N ARG A 285 -20.55 -2.12 5.37
CA ARG A 285 -19.71 -3.31 5.35
C ARG A 285 -20.45 -4.55 4.88
N ASP A 286 -21.72 -4.67 5.27
CA ASP A 286 -22.53 -5.81 4.83
C ASP A 286 -22.68 -5.78 3.30
N LEU A 287 -22.94 -4.59 2.73
CA LEU A 287 -22.99 -4.39 1.28
C LEU A 287 -21.66 -4.69 0.59
N ASP A 288 -20.53 -4.23 1.14
CA ASP A 288 -19.20 -4.57 0.59
C ASP A 288 -18.97 -6.08 0.55
N VAL A 289 -19.36 -6.80 1.59
CA VAL A 289 -19.20 -8.27 1.64
C VAL A 289 -20.05 -8.95 0.58
N TYR A 290 -21.32 -8.55 0.41
CA TYR A 290 -22.18 -9.11 -0.62
C TYR A 290 -21.65 -8.82 -2.04
N LEU A 291 -21.18 -7.59 -2.29
CA LEU A 291 -20.64 -7.20 -3.59
C LEU A 291 -19.35 -7.96 -3.91
N LEU A 292 -18.46 -8.17 -2.93
CA LEU A 292 -17.25 -8.96 -3.11
C LEU A 292 -17.53 -10.44 -3.40
N GLN A 293 -18.62 -10.99 -2.85
CA GLN A 293 -19.02 -12.39 -3.06
C GLN A 293 -19.86 -12.58 -4.32
N MET A 294 -20.35 -11.51 -4.94
CA MET A 294 -21.25 -11.58 -6.10
C MET A 294 -20.69 -12.42 -7.27
N PRO A 295 -19.41 -12.30 -7.67
CA PRO A 295 -18.86 -13.14 -8.72
C PRO A 295 -18.86 -14.63 -8.37
N GLN A 296 -18.69 -14.96 -7.09
CA GLN A 296 -18.78 -16.34 -6.62
C GLN A 296 -20.23 -16.84 -6.66
N PHE A 297 -21.19 -16.03 -6.22
CA PHE A 297 -22.62 -16.39 -6.30
C PHE A 297 -23.08 -16.62 -7.74
N GLN A 298 -22.59 -15.82 -8.70
CA GLN A 298 -22.88 -16.03 -10.12
C GLN A 298 -22.31 -17.36 -10.63
N LYS A 299 -21.08 -17.73 -10.21
CA LYS A 299 -20.44 -18.99 -10.60
C LYS A 299 -21.11 -20.24 -10.01
N GLU A 300 -21.79 -20.10 -8.87
CA GLU A 300 -22.50 -21.22 -8.21
C GLU A 300 -23.90 -21.46 -8.81
N LEU A 301 -24.40 -20.55 -9.66
CA LEU A 301 -25.68 -20.70 -10.35
C LEU A 301 -25.52 -21.38 -11.73
N PRO A 302 -26.57 -22.05 -12.24
CA PRO A 302 -26.62 -22.46 -13.64
C PRO A 302 -26.48 -21.24 -14.56
N ASP A 303 -25.81 -21.40 -15.71
CA ASP A 303 -25.56 -20.30 -16.67
C ASP A 303 -26.83 -19.53 -17.06
N THR A 304 -27.98 -20.21 -17.16
CA THR A 304 -29.30 -19.61 -17.45
C THR A 304 -29.81 -18.61 -16.39
N LEU A 305 -29.21 -18.60 -15.19
CA LEU A 305 -29.59 -17.77 -14.05
C LEU A 305 -28.48 -16.81 -13.61
N ALA A 306 -27.24 -16.99 -14.06
CA ALA A 306 -26.10 -16.15 -13.63
C ALA A 306 -26.33 -14.66 -13.93
N ASP A 307 -26.78 -14.34 -15.15
CA ASP A 307 -27.07 -12.96 -15.59
C ASP A 307 -28.27 -12.35 -14.83
N LYS A 308 -29.14 -13.18 -14.23
CA LYS A 308 -30.30 -12.68 -13.47
C LYS A 308 -29.92 -12.04 -12.13
N LEU A 309 -28.66 -12.17 -11.69
CA LEU A 309 -28.15 -11.46 -10.51
C LEU A 309 -27.68 -10.03 -10.82
N GLU A 310 -27.53 -9.65 -12.09
CA GLU A 310 -27.05 -8.31 -12.46
C GLU A 310 -27.94 -7.18 -11.90
N PRO A 311 -29.28 -7.24 -11.99
CA PRO A 311 -30.14 -6.21 -11.37
C PRO A 311 -29.99 -6.11 -9.84
N LEU A 312 -29.71 -7.24 -9.17
CA LEU A 312 -29.44 -7.24 -7.73
C LEU A 312 -28.07 -6.59 -7.44
N SER A 313 -27.04 -6.89 -8.23
CA SER A 313 -25.73 -6.25 -8.15
C SER A 313 -25.84 -4.73 -8.27
N ASP A 314 -26.55 -4.23 -9.29
CA ASP A 314 -26.78 -2.81 -9.52
C ASP A 314 -27.51 -2.14 -8.36
N TYR A 315 -28.53 -2.82 -7.83
CA TYR A 315 -29.26 -2.37 -6.65
C TYR A 315 -28.32 -2.26 -5.44
N LEU A 316 -27.53 -3.29 -5.16
CA LEU A 316 -26.59 -3.33 -4.02
C LEU A 316 -25.50 -2.25 -4.15
N GLN A 317 -24.94 -2.03 -5.34
CA GLN A 317 -23.99 -0.95 -5.60
C GLN A 317 -24.62 0.43 -5.34
N SER A 318 -25.88 0.62 -5.72
CA SER A 318 -26.61 1.86 -5.45
C SER A 318 -26.85 2.07 -3.95
N GLN A 319 -27.19 1.00 -3.21
CA GLN A 319 -27.29 1.05 -1.75
C GLN A 319 -25.93 1.35 -1.11
N GLN A 320 -24.84 0.73 -1.60
CA GLN A 320 -23.48 0.91 -1.08
C GLN A 320 -23.06 2.37 -1.21
N LYS A 321 -23.27 3.00 -2.37
CA LYS A 321 -23.01 4.43 -2.58
C LYS A 321 -23.80 5.31 -1.60
N ARG A 322 -25.04 4.95 -1.26
CA ARG A 322 -25.86 5.69 -0.29
C ARG A 322 -25.35 5.54 1.13
N GLU A 323 -25.06 4.32 1.57
CA GLU A 323 -24.55 4.06 2.91
C GLU A 323 -23.12 4.59 3.10
N HIS A 324 -22.30 4.62 2.04
CA HIS A 324 -21.01 5.30 2.02
C HIS A 324 -21.14 6.79 2.33
N ARG A 325 -22.01 7.51 1.59
CA ARG A 325 -22.27 8.93 1.87
C ARG A 325 -22.80 9.16 3.28
N ARG A 326 -23.65 8.26 3.79
CA ARG A 326 -24.16 8.33 5.16
C ARG A 326 -23.02 8.16 6.18
N LEU A 327 -22.13 7.18 5.98
CA LEU A 327 -21.00 6.96 6.86
C LEU A 327 -20.01 8.14 6.83
N VAL A 328 -19.73 8.70 5.65
CA VAL A 328 -18.90 9.92 5.54
C VAL A 328 -19.48 11.07 6.37
N LYS A 329 -20.80 11.32 6.29
CA LYS A 329 -21.47 12.32 7.15
C LYS A 329 -21.33 12.02 8.65
N VAL A 330 -21.34 10.74 9.04
CA VAL A 330 -21.08 10.33 10.43
C VAL A 330 -19.65 10.67 10.83
N LEU A 331 -18.67 10.42 9.96
CA LEU A 331 -17.26 10.76 10.20
C LEU A 331 -17.01 12.28 10.20
N ASP A 332 -17.84 13.08 9.54
CA ASP A 332 -17.75 14.56 9.58
C ASP A 332 -18.43 15.19 10.81
N SER A 333 -19.22 14.39 11.53
CA SER A 333 -20.00 14.87 12.67
C SER A 333 -19.12 15.39 13.82
N ALA A 334 -19.66 16.36 14.56
CA ALA A 334 -19.02 16.80 15.80
C ALA A 334 -18.89 15.66 16.83
N ARG A 335 -19.82 14.70 16.81
CA ARG A 335 -19.78 13.51 17.69
C ARG A 335 -18.55 12.65 17.42
N TYR A 336 -18.26 12.33 16.16
CA TYR A 336 -17.07 11.55 15.80
C TYR A 336 -15.76 12.26 16.22
N ARG A 337 -15.67 13.57 15.96
CA ARG A 337 -14.52 14.38 16.37
C ARG A 337 -14.33 14.39 17.89
N LYS A 338 -15.42 14.57 18.66
CA LYS A 338 -15.39 14.50 20.12
C LYS A 338 -14.99 13.12 20.64
N LEU A 339 -15.49 12.04 20.01
CA LEU A 339 -15.08 10.68 20.34
C LEU A 339 -13.57 10.50 20.16
N LEU A 340 -13.01 10.85 18.99
CA LEU A 340 -11.57 10.68 18.76
C LEU A 340 -10.71 11.55 19.69
N ALA A 341 -11.10 12.81 19.92
CA ALA A 341 -10.38 13.69 20.83
C ALA A 341 -10.42 13.16 22.27
N GLY A 342 -11.61 12.90 22.80
CA GLY A 342 -11.77 12.37 24.15
C GLY A 342 -11.11 11.00 24.34
N TRP A 343 -11.10 10.15 23.30
CA TRP A 343 -10.40 8.88 23.36
C TRP A 343 -8.88 9.06 23.38
N ARG A 344 -8.31 9.98 22.59
CA ARG A 344 -6.88 10.32 22.67
C ARG A 344 -6.50 10.82 24.05
N ASP A 345 -7.26 11.78 24.57
CA ASP A 345 -7.03 12.34 25.91
C ASP A 345 -7.10 11.26 26.97
N PHE A 346 -8.13 10.41 26.90
CA PHE A 346 -8.28 9.28 27.79
C PHE A 346 -7.08 8.35 27.75
N LEU A 347 -6.49 8.08 26.57
CA LEU A 347 -5.33 7.20 26.40
C LEU A 347 -4.01 7.82 26.85
N THR A 348 -3.84 9.13 26.74
CA THR A 348 -2.61 9.85 27.11
C THR A 348 -2.57 10.31 28.56
N GLN A 349 -3.72 10.35 29.25
CA GLN A 349 -3.76 10.62 30.69
C GLN A 349 -2.85 9.65 31.44
N GLN A 350 -1.79 10.18 32.03
CA GLN A 350 -0.99 9.46 33.02
C GLN A 350 -1.84 9.27 34.26
N THR A 351 -1.81 8.07 34.83
CA THR A 351 -2.45 7.80 36.11
C THR A 351 -1.63 8.49 37.19
N ASP A 352 -1.93 9.76 37.50
CA ASP A 352 -1.34 10.45 38.64
C ASP A 352 -1.73 9.70 39.91
N SER A 353 -0.74 9.11 40.58
CA SER A 353 -0.94 8.27 41.77
C SER A 353 -1.64 8.99 42.92
N ALA A 354 -1.62 10.32 42.93
CA ALA A 354 -2.22 11.17 43.95
C ALA A 354 -3.73 11.41 43.78
N THR A 355 -4.30 11.20 42.58
CA THR A 355 -5.73 11.40 42.28
C THR A 355 -6.41 10.18 41.68
N ALA A 356 -5.67 9.07 41.54
CA ALA A 356 -6.19 7.83 40.99
C ALA A 356 -7.29 7.25 41.90
N PRO A 357 -8.48 6.92 41.35
CA PRO A 357 -9.43 6.08 42.08
C PRO A 357 -8.76 4.76 42.48
N ASP A 358 -9.22 4.13 43.57
CA ASP A 358 -8.74 2.83 44.11
C ASP A 358 -9.06 1.68 43.14
N LEU A 359 -8.37 1.70 41.99
CA LEU A 359 -8.49 0.75 40.90
C LEU A 359 -7.41 -0.32 41.05
N PRO A 360 -7.74 -1.58 40.74
CA PRO A 360 -6.75 -2.65 40.75
C PRO A 360 -5.64 -2.39 39.72
N THR A 361 -4.40 -2.59 40.15
CA THR A 361 -3.18 -2.43 39.34
C THR A 361 -2.44 -3.77 39.15
N PRO A 362 -3.09 -4.80 38.57
CA PRO A 362 -2.41 -6.07 38.33
C PRO A 362 -1.35 -5.92 37.23
N SER A 363 -0.41 -6.85 37.22
CA SER A 363 0.46 -7.05 36.06
C SER A 363 -0.38 -7.47 34.84
N LEU A 364 0.14 -7.19 33.64
CA LEU A 364 -0.48 -7.66 32.40
C LEU A 364 -0.63 -9.19 32.41
N ARG A 365 0.37 -9.91 32.91
CA ARG A 365 0.37 -11.37 33.02
C ARG A 365 -0.85 -11.87 33.81
N GLU A 366 -1.11 -11.30 34.98
CA GLU A 366 -2.23 -11.68 35.83
C GLU A 366 -3.57 -11.39 35.17
N ALA A 367 -3.77 -10.15 34.72
CA ALA A 367 -5.03 -9.71 34.11
C ALA A 367 -5.35 -10.51 32.83
N ALA A 368 -4.35 -10.70 31.96
CA ALA A 368 -4.50 -11.49 30.74
C ALA A 368 -4.74 -12.96 31.06
N GLY A 369 -3.97 -13.55 31.98
CA GLY A 369 -4.11 -14.95 32.39
C GLY A 369 -5.51 -15.27 32.93
N GLU A 370 -6.01 -14.43 33.85
CA GLU A 370 -7.35 -14.57 34.41
C GLU A 370 -8.43 -14.49 33.30
N ARG A 371 -8.27 -13.53 32.38
CA ARG A 371 -9.20 -13.34 31.26
C ARG A 371 -9.18 -14.53 30.30
N ILE A 372 -8.00 -15.00 29.90
CA ILE A 372 -7.83 -16.15 29.01
C ILE A 372 -8.49 -17.38 29.62
N TRP A 373 -8.22 -17.67 30.89
CA TRP A 373 -8.79 -18.83 31.57
C TRP A 373 -10.33 -18.76 31.67
N ARG A 374 -10.87 -17.57 31.95
CA ARG A 374 -12.33 -17.35 31.98
C ARG A 374 -12.97 -17.59 30.60
N VAL A 375 -12.38 -17.08 29.53
CA VAL A 375 -12.88 -17.27 28.16
C VAL A 375 -12.78 -18.73 27.74
N TYR A 376 -11.64 -19.40 28.02
CA TYR A 376 -11.44 -20.82 27.75
C TYR A 376 -12.51 -21.69 28.43
N ARG A 377 -12.75 -21.49 29.74
CA ARG A 377 -13.78 -22.24 30.48
C ARG A 377 -15.17 -22.02 29.89
N LYS A 378 -15.49 -20.78 29.51
CA LYS A 378 -16.79 -20.48 28.87
C LYS A 378 -16.92 -21.18 27.52
N ALA A 379 -15.91 -21.08 26.66
CA ALA A 379 -15.90 -21.73 25.35
C ALA A 379 -16.02 -23.25 25.47
N ARG A 380 -15.26 -23.87 26.38
CA ARG A 380 -15.36 -25.32 26.67
C ARG A 380 -16.76 -25.71 27.15
N LYS A 381 -17.35 -24.94 28.08
CA LYS A 381 -18.71 -25.20 28.58
C LYS A 381 -19.74 -25.10 27.44
N GLN A 382 -19.65 -24.08 26.60
CA GLN A 382 -20.57 -23.88 25.48
C GLN A 382 -20.39 -24.96 24.42
N GLY A 383 -19.15 -25.31 24.07
CA GLY A 383 -18.86 -26.38 23.11
C GLY A 383 -19.36 -27.76 23.57
N LEU A 384 -19.20 -28.09 24.85
CA LEU A 384 -19.73 -29.34 25.42
C LEU A 384 -21.28 -29.37 25.50
N ALA A 385 -21.93 -28.22 25.37
CA ALA A 385 -23.39 -28.13 25.33
C ALA A 385 -23.95 -28.23 23.89
N ILE A 386 -23.09 -28.28 22.87
CA ILE A 386 -23.51 -28.51 21.49
C ILE A 386 -23.77 -30.01 21.33
N THR A 387 -25.04 -30.36 21.17
CA THR A 387 -25.50 -31.70 20.84
C THR A 387 -25.71 -31.83 19.32
N PRO A 388 -25.89 -33.06 18.78
CA PRO A 388 -26.15 -33.29 17.36
C PRO A 388 -27.46 -32.69 16.85
N ASP A 389 -28.41 -32.43 17.76
CA ASP A 389 -29.63 -31.65 17.52
C ASP A 389 -29.37 -30.17 17.77
#